data_AF-A0A9P7YJQ8-F1
#
_entry.id   AF-A0A9P7YJQ8-F1
#
_cell.length_a   1.000
_cell.length_b   1.000
_cell.length_c   1.000
_cell.angle_alpha   90.00
_cell.angle_beta   90.00
_cell.angle_gamma   90.00
#
_symmetry.space_group_name_H-M   'P 1'
#
loop_
_entity.id
_entity.type
_entity.pdbx_description
1 polymer ?
#
loop_
_entity_poly.entity_id
_entity_poly.type
_entity_poly.pdbx_seq_one_letter_code
_entity_poly.pdbx_strand_id
1 'polypeptide(L)'
;MPLHNATVVMGVNLSTLDIPARQGPLLIALNVAFMVWMLAVVSVRLYYEGRVLHTLWWDDWKSFLLTLSLCVSANESIDTCFIAAFCSVAHSAVIIDGLTIGFQDYLRAYILGTPSILRRLSILLLYCRVFRVEDTPRRAIMLGIVMISLYYLVNVSIEIAITVQCYPPMKMIFKDKFIAPIIQNIFSVVSDFYVFAIPIPTVIRLNVSTKK
;
A
#
# COMPACT_ATOMS: atom_id res chain seq x y z
N MET A 1 1.36 11.90 46.43
CA MET A 1 0.41 12.66 45.58
C MET A 1 0.27 11.91 44.26
N PRO A 2 -0.86 11.24 43.98
CA PRO A 2 -0.99 10.45 42.76
C PRO A 2 -1.53 11.30 41.61
N LEU A 3 -0.76 11.43 40.53
CA LEU A 3 -1.23 11.89 39.23
C LEU A 3 -1.88 10.69 38.52
N HIS A 4 -3.19 10.54 38.69
CA HIS A 4 -3.98 9.52 38.01
C HIS A 4 -5.00 10.19 37.08
N ASN A 5 -4.56 11.11 36.23
CA ASN A 5 -5.39 11.65 35.15
C ASN A 5 -5.07 10.91 33.85
N ALA A 6 -5.60 9.70 33.74
CA ALA A 6 -5.74 9.04 32.45
C ALA A 6 -6.76 9.83 31.63
N THR A 7 -6.28 10.49 30.59
CA THR A 7 -7.08 11.28 29.66
C THR A 7 -8.05 10.38 28.89
N VAL A 8 -9.30 10.36 29.33
CA VAL A 8 -10.43 9.80 28.59
C VAL A 8 -10.77 10.76 27.45
N VAL A 9 -10.20 10.54 26.27
CA VAL A 9 -10.58 11.26 25.04
C VAL A 9 -11.56 10.37 24.29
N MET A 10 -12.83 10.81 24.18
CA MET A 10 -13.93 10.18 23.44
C MET A 10 -14.49 8.84 23.96
N GLY A 11 -14.45 8.54 25.26
CA GLY A 11 -15.19 7.40 25.84
C GLY A 11 -14.76 6.01 25.34
N VAL A 12 -13.74 5.94 24.48
CA VAL A 12 -13.07 4.70 24.08
C VAL A 12 -11.92 4.50 25.05
N ASN A 13 -11.99 3.44 25.84
CA ASN A 13 -10.93 3.08 26.77
C ASN A 13 -9.72 2.58 25.93
N LEU A 14 -8.72 3.43 25.67
CA LEU A 14 -7.54 3.06 24.84
C LEU A 14 -6.77 1.86 25.38
N SER A 15 -6.92 1.54 26.67
CA SER A 15 -6.38 0.32 27.30
C SER A 15 -7.04 -0.97 26.80
N THR A 16 -8.20 -0.90 26.15
CA THR A 16 -8.82 -2.05 25.46
C THR A 16 -8.40 -2.15 23.99
N LEU A 17 -7.67 -1.15 23.48
CA LEU A 17 -7.01 -1.21 22.17
C LEU A 17 -5.57 -1.73 22.29
N ASP A 18 -5.31 -2.61 23.27
CA ASP A 18 -4.14 -3.49 23.28
C ASP A 18 -4.26 -4.44 22.08
N ILE A 19 -3.92 -3.93 20.89
CA ILE A 19 -3.60 -4.75 19.73
C ILE A 19 -2.43 -5.62 20.20
N PRO A 20 -2.62 -6.94 20.35
CA PRO A 20 -1.62 -7.76 21.02
C PRO A 20 -0.31 -7.64 20.24
N ALA A 21 0.76 -7.21 20.92
CA ALA A 21 2.11 -7.06 20.37
C ALA A 21 2.61 -8.34 19.63
N ARG A 22 1.94 -9.47 19.87
CA ARG A 22 2.13 -10.77 19.23
C ARG A 22 1.63 -10.87 17.77
N GLN A 23 0.78 -9.96 17.28
CA GLN A 23 0.25 -10.02 15.91
C GLN A 23 1.23 -9.52 14.85
N GLY A 24 2.21 -8.69 15.21
CA GLY A 24 3.19 -8.15 14.27
C GLY A 24 3.96 -9.24 13.51
N PRO A 25 4.60 -10.21 14.19
CA PRO A 25 5.33 -11.30 13.54
C PRO A 25 4.44 -12.16 12.62
N LEU A 26 3.19 -12.40 13.01
CA LEU A 26 2.24 -13.17 12.21
C LEU A 26 1.88 -12.43 10.91
N LEU A 27 1.64 -11.12 10.99
CA LEU A 27 1.31 -10.28 9.83
C LEU A 27 2.49 -10.22 8.84
N ILE A 28 3.71 -10.10 9.37
CA ILE A 28 4.94 -10.13 8.57
C ILE A 28 5.10 -11.49 7.88
N ALA A 29 4.94 -12.60 8.63
CA ALA A 29 5.06 -13.95 8.08
C ALA A 29 4.02 -14.21 6.96
N LEU A 30 2.77 -13.78 7.16
CA LEU A 30 1.73 -13.86 6.14
C LEU A 30 2.10 -13.05 4.89
N ASN A 31 2.60 -11.81 5.07
CA ASN A 31 3.00 -10.97 3.95
C ASN A 31 4.14 -11.60 3.13
N VAL A 32 5.15 -12.16 3.80
CA VAL A 32 6.26 -12.88 3.15
C VAL A 32 5.73 -14.09 2.39
N ALA A 33 4.84 -14.90 2.99
CA ALA A 33 4.25 -16.07 2.34
C ALA A 33 3.47 -15.69 1.07
N PHE A 34 2.64 -14.64 1.14
CA PHE A 34 1.91 -14.12 -0.02
C PHE A 34 2.84 -13.56 -1.10
N MET A 35 3.95 -12.92 -0.71
CA MET A 35 4.93 -12.41 -1.66
C MET A 35 5.62 -13.53 -2.44
N VAL A 36 6.03 -14.60 -1.75
CA VAL A 36 6.61 -15.79 -2.39
C VAL A 36 5.60 -16.44 -3.35
N TRP A 37 4.34 -16.54 -2.93
CA TRP A 37 3.28 -17.08 -3.79
C TRP A 37 3.05 -16.23 -5.04
N MET A 38 2.98 -14.90 -4.89
CA MET A 38 2.85 -13.96 -6.00
C MET A 38 4.03 -14.08 -6.98
N LEU A 39 5.26 -14.16 -6.48
CA LEU A 39 6.45 -14.37 -7.31
C LEU A 39 6.40 -15.68 -8.08
N ALA A 40 5.95 -16.77 -7.44
CA ALA A 40 5.79 -18.06 -8.10
C ALA A 40 4.78 -17.97 -9.26
N VAL A 41 3.61 -17.37 -9.02
CA VAL A 41 2.57 -17.19 -10.06
C VAL A 41 3.07 -16.32 -11.22
N VAL A 42 3.75 -15.21 -10.93
CA VAL A 42 4.32 -14.32 -11.96
C VAL A 42 5.41 -15.04 -12.75
N SER A 43 6.25 -15.83 -12.09
CA SER A 43 7.31 -16.61 -12.74
C SER A 43 6.74 -17.68 -13.67
N VAL A 44 5.72 -18.42 -13.23
CA VAL A 44 5.02 -19.41 -14.07
C VAL A 44 4.40 -18.74 -15.30
N ARG A 45 3.78 -17.57 -15.12
CA ARG A 45 3.21 -16.82 -16.23
C ARG A 45 4.28 -16.37 -17.23
N LEU A 46 5.38 -15.78 -16.77
CA LEU A 46 6.49 -15.37 -17.63
C LEU A 46 7.11 -16.56 -18.36
N TYR A 47 7.24 -17.70 -17.68
CA TYR A 47 7.73 -18.93 -18.28
C TYR A 47 6.80 -19.41 -19.39
N TYR A 48 5.50 -19.47 -19.13
CA TYR A 48 4.51 -19.90 -20.12
C TYR A 48 4.49 -18.97 -21.34
N GLU A 49 4.41 -17.66 -21.13
CA GLU A 49 4.36 -16.69 -22.24
C GLU A 49 5.67 -16.64 -23.02
N GLY A 50 6.81 -16.73 -22.34
CA GLY A 50 8.13 -16.71 -22.97
C GLY A 50 8.46 -17.99 -23.75
N ARG A 51 8.12 -19.18 -23.21
CA ARG A 51 8.51 -20.47 -23.81
C ARG A 51 7.45 -21.08 -24.71
N VAL A 52 6.17 -20.90 -24.41
CA VAL A 52 5.07 -21.54 -25.16
C VAL A 52 4.56 -20.62 -26.26
N LEU A 53 4.30 -19.36 -25.92
CA LEU A 53 3.71 -18.40 -26.87
C LEU A 53 4.75 -17.69 -27.72
N HIS A 54 6.04 -17.66 -27.30
CA HIS A 54 7.13 -16.94 -27.97
C HIS A 54 6.87 -15.44 -28.20
N THR A 55 5.83 -14.89 -27.59
CA THR A 55 5.44 -13.48 -27.69
C THR A 55 5.70 -12.82 -26.35
N LEU A 56 6.97 -12.51 -26.06
CA LEU A 56 7.34 -11.63 -24.95
C LEU A 56 7.02 -10.19 -25.38
N TRP A 57 5.86 -9.71 -24.97
CA TRP A 57 5.50 -8.32 -25.22
C TRP A 57 6.10 -7.41 -24.14
N TRP A 58 6.30 -6.14 -24.46
CA TRP A 58 6.75 -5.11 -23.51
C TRP A 58 5.89 -5.05 -22.23
N ASP A 59 4.65 -5.51 -22.28
CA ASP A 59 3.76 -5.54 -21.13
C ASP A 59 4.12 -6.63 -20.11
N ASP A 60 4.73 -7.73 -20.53
CA ASP A 60 5.19 -8.79 -19.62
C ASP A 60 6.42 -8.32 -18.84
N TRP A 61 7.30 -7.57 -19.50
CA TRP A 61 8.44 -6.91 -18.86
C TRP A 61 7.99 -5.90 -17.80
N LYS A 62 6.93 -5.11 -18.08
CA LYS A 62 6.35 -4.20 -17.09
C LYS A 62 5.77 -4.95 -15.91
N SER A 63 5.07 -6.07 -16.12
CA SER A 63 4.52 -6.88 -15.02
C SER A 63 5.64 -7.46 -14.14
N PHE A 64 6.74 -7.89 -14.75
CA PHE A 64 7.92 -8.37 -14.02
C PHE A 64 8.57 -7.25 -13.21
N LEU A 65 8.82 -6.10 -13.83
CA LEU A 65 9.37 -4.92 -13.16
C LEU A 65 8.48 -4.43 -12.02
N LEU A 66 7.15 -4.47 -12.18
CA LEU A 66 6.21 -4.10 -11.13
C LEU A 66 6.27 -5.07 -9.94
N THR A 67 6.41 -6.36 -10.23
CA THR A 67 6.56 -7.41 -9.21
C THR A 67 7.90 -7.29 -8.49
N LEU A 68 8.97 -6.98 -9.22
CA LEU A 68 10.29 -6.72 -8.64
C LEU A 68 10.28 -5.47 -7.76
N SER A 69 9.64 -4.39 -8.22
CA SER A 69 9.45 -3.16 -7.44
C SER A 69 8.70 -3.43 -6.14
N LEU A 70 7.62 -4.22 -6.18
CA LEU A 70 6.89 -4.69 -4.99
C LEU A 70 7.79 -5.45 -4.00
N CYS A 71 8.73 -6.27 -4.50
CA CYS A 71 9.67 -7.00 -3.65
C CYS A 71 10.72 -6.07 -3.00
N VAL A 72 11.19 -5.05 -3.74
CA VAL A 72 12.12 -4.06 -3.19
C VAL A 72 11.43 -3.22 -2.11
N SER A 73 10.21 -2.76 -2.34
CA SER A 73 9.43 -2.04 -1.32
C SER A 73 9.14 -2.90 -0.09
N ALA A 74 8.92 -4.21 -0.27
CA ALA A 74 8.77 -5.14 0.85
C ALA A 74 10.06 -5.26 1.67
N ASN A 75 11.23 -5.30 1.03
CA ASN A 75 12.51 -5.33 1.74
C ASN A 75 12.78 -4.03 2.50
N GLU A 76 12.50 -2.87 1.89
CA GLU A 76 12.63 -1.58 2.58
C GLU A 76 11.73 -1.50 3.82
N SER A 77 10.53 -2.08 3.76
CA SER A 77 9.65 -2.16 4.93
C SER A 77 10.18 -3.07 6.05
N ILE A 78 10.86 -4.17 5.70
CA ILE A 78 11.50 -5.07 6.68
C ILE A 78 12.69 -4.36 7.32
N ASP A 79 13.51 -3.67 6.52
CA ASP A 79 14.68 -2.94 6.99
C ASP A 79 14.28 -1.78 7.90
N THR A 80 13.23 -1.02 7.55
CA THR A 80 12.71 0.03 8.45
C THR A 80 12.11 -0.55 9.73
N CYS A 81 11.45 -1.72 9.68
CA CYS A 81 10.96 -2.40 10.87
C CYS A 81 12.11 -2.87 11.77
N PHE A 82 13.19 -3.40 11.18
CA PHE A 82 14.40 -3.80 11.89
C PHE A 82 15.09 -2.60 12.52
N ILE A 83 15.29 -1.51 11.78
CA ILE A 83 15.89 -0.27 12.28
C ILE A 83 15.01 0.32 13.40
N ALA A 84 13.69 0.31 13.27
CA ALA A 84 12.78 0.78 14.32
C ALA A 84 12.83 -0.10 15.57
N ALA A 85 12.93 -1.43 15.42
CA ALA A 85 13.10 -2.34 16.55
C ALA A 85 14.45 -2.12 17.25
N PHE A 86 15.53 -1.97 16.49
CA PHE A 86 16.86 -1.66 17.03
C PHE A 86 16.92 -0.28 17.70
N CYS A 87 16.33 0.75 17.08
CA CYS A 87 16.21 2.07 17.66
C CYS A 87 15.32 2.08 18.91
N SER A 88 14.25 1.28 18.96
CA SER A 88 13.40 1.14 20.16
C SER A 88 14.16 0.48 21.31
N VAL A 89 14.95 -0.55 21.03
CA VAL A 89 15.83 -1.18 22.04
C VAL A 89 16.91 -0.20 22.50
N ALA A 90 17.53 0.54 21.58
CA ALA A 90 18.54 1.54 21.92
C ALA A 90 17.96 2.76 22.69
N HIS A 91 16.77 3.23 22.33
CA HIS A 91 16.08 4.34 23.00
C HIS A 91 15.42 3.95 24.31
N SER A 92 15.15 2.66 24.56
CA SER A 92 14.71 2.21 25.88
C SER A 92 15.75 2.47 26.98
N ALA A 93 17.02 2.69 26.60
CA ALA A 93 18.08 3.15 27.50
C ALA A 93 18.14 4.68 27.67
N VAL A 94 17.49 5.46 26.80
CA VAL A 94 17.51 6.94 26.79
C VAL A 94 16.08 7.46 26.56
N ILE A 95 15.33 7.55 27.66
CA ILE A 95 13.93 7.98 27.73
C ILE A 95 13.78 9.39 27.14
N ILE A 96 13.24 9.47 25.92
CA ILE A 96 12.59 10.66 25.37
C ILE A 96 11.25 10.20 24.81
N ASP A 97 10.27 10.03 25.71
CA ASP A 97 8.95 9.43 25.47
C ASP A 97 8.10 10.13 24.39
N GLY A 98 8.45 11.35 23.99
CA GLY A 98 7.68 12.12 23.00
C GLY A 98 8.05 11.85 21.53
N LEU A 99 9.25 11.34 21.25
CA LEU A 99 9.75 11.20 19.86
C LEU A 99 9.46 9.81 19.27
N THR A 100 9.31 8.80 20.13
CA THR A 100 9.14 7.39 19.75
C THR A 100 7.73 7.08 19.24
N ILE A 101 6.70 7.70 19.81
CA ILE A 101 5.29 7.43 19.46
C ILE A 101 4.98 7.91 18.02
N GLY A 102 5.39 9.12 17.65
CA GLY A 102 5.11 9.68 16.33
C GLY A 102 5.87 8.99 15.19
N PHE A 103 7.07 8.46 15.46
CA PHE A 103 7.88 7.78 14.45
C PHE A 103 7.36 6.37 14.14
N GLN A 104 6.87 5.64 15.16
CA GLN A 104 6.26 4.32 14.97
C GLN A 104 4.99 4.38 14.12
N ASP A 105 4.10 5.34 14.38
CA ASP A 105 2.86 5.50 13.61
C ASP A 105 3.15 5.88 12.14
N TYR A 106 4.16 6.72 11.93
CA TYR A 106 4.61 7.10 10.58
C TYR A 106 5.18 5.91 9.80
N LEU A 107 6.07 5.13 10.41
CA LEU A 107 6.61 3.93 9.77
C LEU A 107 5.53 2.90 9.46
N ARG A 108 4.55 2.73 10.35
CA ARG A 108 3.43 1.81 10.14
C ARG A 108 2.57 2.23 8.95
N ALA A 109 2.32 3.54 8.79
CA ALA A 109 1.61 4.09 7.65
C ALA A 109 2.39 3.88 6.34
N TYR A 110 3.71 4.11 6.35
CA TYR A 110 4.58 3.94 5.18
C TYR A 110 4.62 2.48 4.69
N ILE A 111 4.87 1.55 5.61
CA ILE A 111 5.00 0.12 5.31
C ILE A 111 3.71 -0.45 4.71
N LEU A 112 2.55 0.00 5.19
CA LEU A 112 1.25 -0.50 4.72
C LEU A 112 0.75 0.23 3.46
N GLY A 113 1.12 1.50 3.28
CA GLY A 113 0.62 2.37 2.21
C GLY A 113 1.15 2.00 0.83
N THR A 114 2.47 1.95 0.66
CA THR A 114 3.14 1.79 -0.65
C THR A 114 2.75 0.50 -1.40
N PRO A 115 2.72 -0.69 -0.75
CA PRO A 115 2.36 -1.93 -1.43
C PRO A 115 0.89 -1.96 -1.90
N SER A 116 0.01 -1.26 -1.20
CA SER A 116 -1.43 -1.24 -1.52
C SER A 116 -1.71 -0.58 -2.87
N ILE A 117 -0.99 0.50 -3.20
CA ILE A 117 -1.14 1.26 -4.44
C ILE A 117 -0.59 0.46 -5.64
N LEU A 118 0.59 -0.15 -5.48
CA LEU A 118 1.19 -1.00 -6.50
C LEU A 118 0.30 -2.20 -6.85
N ARG A 119 -0.38 -2.78 -5.85
CA ARG A 119 -1.35 -3.85 -6.07
C ARG A 119 -2.52 -3.39 -6.95
N ARG A 120 -3.08 -2.21 -6.70
CA ARG A 120 -4.17 -1.64 -7.52
C ARG A 120 -3.73 -1.38 -8.96
N LEU A 121 -2.52 -0.84 -9.15
CA LEU A 121 -1.94 -0.66 -10.49
C LEU A 121 -1.74 -2.01 -11.21
N SER A 122 -1.28 -3.04 -10.50
CA SER A 122 -1.15 -4.39 -11.08
C SER A 122 -2.49 -4.94 -11.56
N ILE A 123 -3.57 -4.76 -10.80
CA ILE A 123 -4.92 -5.22 -11.17
C ILE A 123 -5.42 -4.43 -12.39
N LEU A 124 -5.23 -3.11 -12.42
CA LEU A 124 -5.63 -2.28 -13.56
C LEU A 124 -4.85 -2.63 -14.84
N LEU A 125 -3.56 -2.90 -14.74
CA LEU A 125 -2.76 -3.37 -15.87
C LEU A 125 -3.24 -4.74 -16.36
N LEU A 126 -3.64 -5.63 -15.46
CA LEU A 126 -4.26 -6.91 -15.81
C LEU A 126 -5.60 -6.67 -16.56
N TYR A 127 -6.43 -5.74 -16.10
CA TYR A 127 -7.68 -5.37 -16.78
C TYR A 127 -7.43 -4.75 -18.16
N CYS A 128 -6.39 -3.94 -18.32
CA CYS A 128 -5.99 -3.42 -19.65
C CYS A 128 -5.74 -4.55 -20.65
N ARG A 129 -5.20 -5.70 -20.18
CA ARG A 129 -4.96 -6.87 -21.01
C ARG A 129 -6.25 -7.64 -21.31
N VAL A 130 -7.09 -7.86 -20.30
CA VAL A 130 -8.35 -8.62 -20.46
C VAL A 130 -9.34 -7.87 -21.35
N PHE A 131 -9.52 -6.56 -21.16
CA PHE A 131 -10.51 -5.75 -21.87
C PHE A 131 -9.93 -5.06 -23.12
N ARG A 132 -8.97 -5.69 -23.80
CA ARG A 132 -8.29 -5.10 -24.97
C ARG A 132 -9.24 -4.75 -26.12
N VAL A 133 -10.36 -5.46 -26.23
CA VAL A 133 -11.28 -5.41 -27.38
C VAL A 133 -12.27 -4.23 -27.29
N GLU A 134 -12.65 -3.78 -26.09
CA GLU A 134 -13.68 -2.74 -25.91
C GLU A 134 -13.08 -1.38 -25.53
N ASP A 135 -13.45 -0.32 -26.27
CA ASP A 135 -12.88 1.02 -26.07
C ASP A 135 -13.33 1.71 -24.78
N THR A 136 -14.60 1.51 -24.37
CA THR A 136 -15.16 2.16 -23.17
C THR A 136 -14.48 1.73 -21.87
N PRO A 137 -14.41 0.42 -21.52
CA PRO A 137 -13.72 -0.01 -20.30
C PRO A 137 -12.23 0.31 -20.37
N ARG A 138 -11.62 0.27 -21.56
CA ARG A 138 -10.22 0.63 -21.74
C ARG A 138 -9.92 2.08 -21.35
N ARG A 139 -10.76 3.04 -21.74
CA ARG A 139 -10.62 4.45 -21.33
C ARG A 139 -10.79 4.61 -19.82
N ALA A 140 -11.74 3.89 -19.21
CA ALA A 140 -11.92 3.89 -17.77
C ALA A 140 -10.66 3.36 -17.06
N ILE A 141 -10.15 2.19 -17.45
CA ILE A 141 -8.93 1.61 -16.85
C ILE A 141 -7.74 2.58 -16.99
N MET A 142 -7.57 3.19 -18.16
CA MET A 142 -6.49 4.16 -18.39
C MET A 142 -6.62 5.39 -17.49
N LEU A 143 -7.84 5.93 -17.33
CA LEU A 143 -8.12 7.01 -16.38
C LEU A 143 -7.78 6.58 -14.95
N GLY A 144 -8.16 5.36 -14.56
CA GLY A 144 -7.81 4.76 -13.27
C GLY A 144 -6.32 4.71 -13.01
N ILE A 145 -5.52 4.25 -13.99
CA ILE A 145 -4.07 4.19 -13.89
C ILE A 145 -3.49 5.59 -13.67
N VAL A 146 -3.92 6.59 -14.45
CA VAL A 146 -3.45 7.98 -14.32
C VAL A 146 -3.82 8.55 -12.96
N MET A 147 -5.07 8.38 -12.51
CA MET A 147 -5.54 8.88 -11.21
C MET A 147 -4.79 8.25 -10.04
N ILE A 148 -4.61 6.92 -10.03
CA ILE A 148 -3.87 6.22 -8.97
C ILE A 148 -2.39 6.61 -8.98
N SER A 149 -1.79 6.79 -10.16
CA SER A 149 -0.38 7.21 -10.29
C SER A 149 -0.16 8.64 -9.79
N LEU A 150 -1.05 9.58 -10.12
CA LEU A 150 -1.01 10.95 -9.60
C LEU A 150 -1.18 10.97 -8.08
N TYR A 151 -2.15 10.22 -7.57
CA TYR A 151 -2.37 10.06 -6.15
C TYR A 151 -1.14 9.49 -5.43
N TYR A 152 -0.45 8.51 -6.04
CA TYR A 152 0.80 7.98 -5.52
C TYR A 152 1.89 9.06 -5.41
N LEU A 153 2.08 9.85 -6.47
CA LEU A 153 3.07 10.93 -6.47
C LEU A 153 2.82 11.96 -5.37
N VAL A 154 1.55 12.31 -5.11
CA VAL A 154 1.18 13.22 -4.03
C VAL A 154 1.53 12.62 -2.66
N ASN A 155 1.23 11.34 -2.42
CA ASN A 155 1.57 10.68 -1.15
C ASN A 155 3.09 10.62 -0.94
N VAL A 156 3.85 10.22 -1.96
CA VAL A 156 5.33 10.21 -1.90
C VAL A 156 5.87 11.61 -1.61
N SER A 157 5.28 12.65 -2.21
CA SER A 157 5.70 14.04 -1.96
C SER A 157 5.43 14.48 -0.51
N ILE A 158 4.28 14.09 0.06
CA ILE A 158 3.94 14.35 1.46
C ILE A 158 4.93 13.63 2.38
N GLU A 159 5.27 12.38 2.07
CA GLU A 159 6.24 11.60 2.84
C GLU A 159 7.63 12.25 2.82
N ILE A 160 8.12 12.65 1.64
CA ILE A 160 9.37 13.40 1.51
C ILE A 160 9.30 14.69 2.34
N ALA A 161 8.20 15.44 2.27
CA ALA A 161 8.05 16.67 3.06
C ALA A 161 8.09 16.42 4.58
N ILE A 162 7.54 15.29 5.06
CA ILE A 162 7.60 14.91 6.48
C ILE A 162 9.03 14.51 6.88
N THR A 163 9.73 13.72 6.07
CA THR A 163 11.12 13.32 6.36
C THR A 163 12.07 14.52 6.40
N VAL A 164 11.89 15.49 5.51
CA VAL A 164 12.70 16.73 5.48
C VAL A 164 12.46 17.59 6.73
N GLN A 165 11.25 17.59 7.30
CA GLN A 165 10.96 18.31 8.57
C GLN A 165 11.68 17.73 9.78
N CYS A 166 12.05 16.44 9.73
CA CYS A 166 12.85 15.82 10.78
C CYS A 166 14.31 16.31 10.78
N TYR A 167 14.75 17.01 9.72
CA TYR A 167 16.10 17.58 9.62
C TYR A 167 16.13 19.04 10.08
N PRO A 168 16.81 19.39 11.18
CA PRO A 168 16.96 20.79 11.60
C PRO A 168 17.76 21.58 10.54
N PRO A 169 17.40 22.84 10.20
CA PRO A 169 16.46 23.75 10.87
C PRO A 169 15.03 23.84 10.25
N MET A 170 14.62 22.92 9.36
CA MET A 170 13.38 23.03 8.57
C MET A 170 12.09 22.66 9.35
N LYS A 171 11.93 23.16 10.57
CA LYS A 171 10.66 23.04 11.33
C LYS A 171 9.67 24.11 10.89
N MET A 172 9.14 24.02 9.67
CA MET A 172 8.14 24.97 9.21
C MET A 172 6.99 24.30 8.44
N ILE A 173 5.76 24.72 8.81
CA ILE A 173 4.53 24.84 7.99
C ILE A 173 3.35 23.87 8.26
N PHE A 174 3.50 22.65 8.79
CA PHE A 174 2.33 21.77 8.98
C PHE A 174 1.79 21.76 10.42
N LYS A 175 0.97 22.77 10.78
CA LYS A 175 0.20 22.79 12.04
C LYS A 175 -1.04 21.88 12.00
N ASP A 176 -1.63 21.68 10.82
CA ASP A 176 -2.86 20.89 10.65
C ASP A 176 -2.56 19.47 10.15
N LYS A 177 -1.95 18.65 11.01
CA LYS A 177 -1.48 17.30 10.66
C LYS A 177 -2.60 16.25 10.51
N PHE A 178 -3.84 16.57 10.87
CA PHE A 178 -4.92 15.58 10.94
C PHE A 178 -5.72 15.39 9.64
N ILE A 179 -5.70 16.34 8.70
CA ILE A 179 -6.57 16.27 7.51
C ILE A 179 -6.03 15.32 6.44
N ALA A 180 -4.70 15.30 6.22
CA ALA A 180 -4.09 14.51 5.16
C ALA A 180 -4.35 12.99 5.28
N PRO A 181 -4.20 12.35 6.45
CA PRO A 181 -4.46 10.91 6.59
C PRO A 181 -5.94 10.54 6.37
N ILE A 182 -6.86 11.43 6.74
CA ILE A 182 -8.30 11.22 6.53
C ILE A 182 -8.61 11.21 5.03
N ILE A 183 -8.09 12.21 4.31
CA ILE A 183 -8.24 12.29 2.84
C ILE A 183 -7.62 11.05 2.19
N GLN A 184 -6.42 10.64 2.62
CA GLN A 184 -5.73 9.46 2.12
C GLN A 184 -6.57 8.18 2.29
N ASN A 185 -7.18 7.99 3.46
CA ASN A 185 -8.06 6.85 3.71
C ASN A 185 -9.31 6.86 2.83
N ILE A 186 -9.96 8.01 2.66
CA ILE A 186 -11.13 8.15 1.79
C ILE A 186 -10.76 7.78 0.34
N PHE A 187 -9.67 8.36 -0.19
CA PHE A 187 -9.19 8.03 -1.54
C PHE A 187 -8.83 6.56 -1.68
N SER A 188 -8.24 5.96 -0.65
CA SER A 188 -7.91 4.54 -0.64
C SER A 188 -9.17 3.69 -0.84
N VAL A 189 -10.21 3.92 -0.03
CA VAL A 189 -11.48 3.19 -0.10
C VAL A 189 -12.19 3.42 -1.45
N VAL A 190 -12.26 4.68 -1.91
CA VAL A 190 -12.88 5.03 -3.20
C VAL A 190 -12.16 4.32 -4.35
N SER A 191 -10.83 4.27 -4.33
CA SER A 191 -10.06 3.59 -5.38
C SER A 191 -10.25 2.07 -5.38
N ASP A 192 -10.50 1.45 -4.22
CA ASP A 192 -10.86 0.02 -4.16
C ASP A 192 -12.21 -0.23 -4.84
N PHE A 193 -13.25 0.54 -4.48
CA PHE A 193 -14.56 0.45 -5.13
C PHE A 193 -14.46 0.70 -6.63
N TYR A 194 -13.63 1.66 -7.04
CA TYR A 194 -13.40 1.94 -8.45
C TYR A 194 -12.80 0.73 -9.18
N VAL A 195 -11.75 0.11 -8.64
CA VAL A 195 -11.12 -1.09 -9.24
C VAL A 195 -12.10 -2.26 -9.30
N PHE A 196 -12.93 -2.46 -8.27
CA PHE A 196 -13.96 -3.51 -8.28
C PHE A 196 -15.12 -3.24 -9.24
N ALA A 197 -15.47 -1.97 -9.48
CA ALA A 197 -16.59 -1.60 -10.35
C ALA A 197 -16.29 -1.79 -11.84
N ILE A 198 -15.02 -1.69 -12.26
CA ILE A 198 -14.61 -1.79 -13.68
C ILE A 198 -15.14 -3.04 -14.40
N PRO A 199 -14.99 -4.27 -13.89
CA PRO A 199 -15.45 -5.47 -14.62
C PRO A 199 -16.97 -5.65 -14.62
N ILE A 200 -17.71 -5.01 -13.69
CA ILE A 200 -19.15 -5.27 -13.49
C ILE A 200 -19.98 -4.95 -14.75
N PRO A 201 -19.85 -3.78 -15.40
CA PRO A 201 -20.59 -3.47 -16.62
C PRO A 201 -20.32 -4.46 -17.75
N THR A 202 -19.07 -4.93 -17.88
CA THR A 202 -18.71 -5.89 -18.94
C THR A 202 -19.32 -7.25 -18.66
N VAL A 203 -19.31 -7.72 -17.41
CA VAL A 203 -19.95 -8.99 -17.03
C VAL A 203 -21.47 -8.93 -17.22
N ILE A 204 -22.12 -7.81 -16.90
CA ILE A 204 -23.58 -7.64 -17.10
C ILE A 204 -23.94 -7.63 -18.59
N ARG A 205 -23.09 -7.03 -19.44
CA ARG A 205 -23.28 -7.02 -20.90
C ARG A 205 -23.07 -8.37 -21.56
N LEU A 206 -22.31 -9.26 -20.92
CA LEU A 206 -22.01 -10.61 -21.37
C LEU A 206 -23.21 -11.56 -21.18
N ASN A 207 -24.42 -11.11 -21.49
CA ASN A 207 -25.66 -11.90 -21.45
C ASN A 207 -25.53 -13.09 -22.42
N VAL A 208 -24.86 -14.15 -21.99
CA VAL A 208 -24.59 -15.36 -22.78
C VAL A 208 -25.95 -16.00 -23.00
N SER A 209 -26.51 -15.78 -24.19
CA SER A 209 -27.73 -16.44 -24.66
C SER A 209 -27.55 -17.94 -24.46
N THR A 210 -28.18 -18.48 -23.43
CA THR A 210 -28.04 -19.87 -23.00
C THR A 210 -28.92 -20.79 -23.84
N LYS A 211 -29.07 -20.49 -25.13
CA LYS A 211 -29.82 -21.34 -26.06
C LYS A 211 -28.87 -22.39 -26.61
N LYS A 212 -28.95 -23.58 -26.03
CA LYS A 212 -28.56 -24.84 -26.67
C LYS A 212 -29.60 -25.26 -27.68
#